data_AF-A0A350M608-F1
#
_entry.id   AF-A0A350M608-F1
#
_cell.length_a   1.000
_cell.length_b   1.000
_cell.length_c   1.000
_cell.angle_alpha   90.00
_cell.angle_beta   90.00
_cell.angle_gamma   90.00
#
_symmetry.space_group_name_H-M   'P 1'
#
loop_
_entity.id
_entity.type
_entity.pdbx_description
1 polymer ?
#
loop_
_entity_poly.entity_id
_entity_poly.type
_entity_poly.pdbx_seq_one_letter_code
_entity_poly.pdbx_strand_id
1 'polypeptide(L)'
;MTFRLYIVAKNFIIALTKIIQTLNQLKMKMVNLKSIMGVVAAVGFMACNPLSKMAKKAKEVNYTVTPNPLEMHADSIMIDIQGSIPAKFFNKKVSVTVTPVLEYGGKSKEFKAIVLSGEASEVQGTKISYMNGGSFTHRAQIPYEEGMHKATLAVKAEGAYKAAKKSFDAVKIAEGTNVTPLMLQNDDKPILGADKFNRITAVSSYAEIHYLVNSPQVRCSELSDADMVAMKKFMKDGVAAGYVWKKANIDAYASPDGEITLNENLANDRASSAASTVKSMMSGAKAAAGKADEFYAKNGKGEDWVGFKKEMEASDIADKSLILRVLEMYSDPMKREEEIKNLAATYIEVADKILPKLRRSQITLNAEIEGKSDEEIQTLAGSSPEGLNVEELLYAATLTNDLNAKLDIYNKVKSVYPEDWRGPNNVGYVYILQGKLNEAKAEFEKAASMNVNNAAVNNNLGVVARQSGNIEGAIEYYESAEGTAPEVGENLGLVYVKKGDYEKANQYYGSTKSFNASLAKLLGGDIDASAKMLGEISDKDEAYSNYLKAIIEARNNNQDAMLKSLKAAIAKEGSYKAKAKEDIEFVKFWDNSEFQAATN
;
A
#
# COMPACT_ATOMS: atom_id res chain seq x y z
N MET A 1 50.53 -90.04 -23.63
CA MET A 1 49.41 -89.78 -22.70
C MET A 1 49.91 -89.35 -21.30
N THR A 2 51.05 -88.65 -21.23
CA THR A 2 51.78 -88.41 -19.95
C THR A 2 52.02 -86.92 -19.66
N PHE A 3 51.74 -86.02 -20.61
CA PHE A 3 51.89 -84.56 -20.43
C PHE A 3 50.58 -83.86 -20.02
N ARG A 4 49.41 -84.43 -20.37
CA ARG A 4 48.09 -83.90 -19.98
C ARG A 4 47.73 -84.20 -18.52
N LEU A 5 48.18 -85.31 -17.94
CA LEU A 5 48.00 -85.59 -16.50
C LEU A 5 48.84 -84.65 -15.62
N TYR A 6 50.02 -84.23 -16.09
CA TYR A 6 50.92 -83.37 -15.30
C TYR A 6 50.39 -81.94 -15.16
N ILE A 7 49.74 -81.40 -16.20
CA ILE A 7 49.15 -80.06 -16.16
C ILE A 7 47.88 -80.01 -15.31
N VAL A 8 47.07 -81.07 -15.33
CA VAL A 8 45.88 -81.19 -14.46
C VAL A 8 46.29 -81.36 -12.99
N ALA A 9 47.32 -82.18 -12.71
CA ALA A 9 47.85 -82.34 -11.35
C ALA A 9 48.46 -81.04 -10.81
N LYS A 10 49.21 -80.29 -11.63
CA LYS A 10 49.83 -79.02 -11.21
C LYS A 10 48.80 -77.93 -10.90
N ASN A 11 47.74 -77.82 -11.70
CA ASN A 11 46.66 -76.86 -11.44
C ASN A 11 45.80 -77.27 -10.24
N PHE A 12 45.62 -78.57 -9.98
CA PHE A 12 44.93 -79.07 -8.79
C PHE A 12 45.74 -78.81 -7.50
N ILE A 13 47.06 -78.95 -7.55
CA ILE A 13 47.96 -78.62 -6.43
C ILE A 13 47.96 -77.12 -6.13
N ILE A 14 47.97 -76.25 -7.15
CA ILE A 14 47.89 -74.79 -6.97
C ILE A 14 46.54 -74.36 -6.37
N ALA A 15 45.44 -75.00 -6.79
CA ALA A 15 44.11 -74.78 -6.21
C ALA A 15 44.03 -75.27 -4.74
N LEU A 16 44.57 -76.44 -4.42
CA LEU A 16 44.66 -76.93 -3.04
C LEU A 16 45.52 -76.03 -2.15
N THR A 17 46.63 -75.49 -2.66
CA THR A 17 47.54 -74.65 -1.88
C THR A 17 46.90 -73.30 -1.55
N LYS A 18 46.11 -72.73 -2.47
CA LYS A 18 45.30 -71.53 -2.20
C LYS A 18 44.20 -71.80 -1.18
N ILE A 19 43.50 -72.94 -1.26
CA ILE A 19 42.46 -73.31 -0.29
C ILE A 19 43.06 -73.56 1.12
N ILE A 20 44.24 -74.16 1.21
CA ILE A 20 44.97 -74.37 2.48
C ILE A 20 45.47 -73.04 3.07
N GLN A 21 45.92 -72.08 2.26
CA GLN A 21 46.27 -70.74 2.75
C GLN A 21 45.06 -69.96 3.26
N THR A 22 43.91 -70.06 2.58
CA THR A 22 42.65 -69.44 3.05
C THR A 22 42.13 -70.13 4.31
N LEU A 23 42.25 -71.46 4.44
CA LEU A 23 41.89 -72.22 5.65
C LEU A 23 42.84 -71.97 6.84
N ASN A 24 44.14 -71.71 6.60
CA ASN A 24 45.08 -71.33 7.66
C ASN A 24 44.89 -69.88 8.13
N GLN A 25 44.44 -68.97 7.26
CA GLN A 25 44.00 -67.63 7.69
C GLN A 25 42.66 -67.66 8.45
N LEU A 26 41.80 -68.65 8.18
CA LEU A 26 40.55 -68.88 8.93
C LEU A 26 40.75 -69.66 10.24
N LYS A 27 41.79 -70.51 10.37
CA LYS A 27 42.11 -71.27 11.59
C LYS A 27 42.95 -70.53 12.65
N MET A 28 43.42 -69.31 12.36
CA MET A 28 44.01 -68.43 13.40
C MET A 28 42.97 -67.62 14.19
N LYS A 29 41.67 -67.90 14.03
CA LYS A 29 40.62 -67.42 14.92
C LYS A 29 39.79 -68.62 15.39
N MET A 30 39.88 -68.92 16.68
CA MET A 30 39.08 -69.88 17.46
C MET A 30 39.53 -71.35 17.46
N VAL A 31 40.37 -71.74 18.42
CA VAL A 31 40.14 -72.92 19.28
C VAL A 31 40.63 -72.60 20.69
N ASN A 32 39.80 -72.96 21.67
CA ASN A 32 39.92 -72.69 23.10
C ASN A 32 40.47 -73.93 23.85
N LEU A 33 41.13 -73.67 24.98
CA LEU A 33 41.23 -74.49 26.19
C LEU A 33 42.04 -75.82 26.18
N LYS A 34 43.24 -75.79 26.78
CA LYS A 34 43.65 -76.73 27.85
C LYS A 34 44.48 -75.99 28.91
N SER A 35 44.20 -76.35 30.15
CA SER A 35 44.50 -75.74 31.45
C SER A 35 45.92 -75.98 31.99
N ILE A 36 46.25 -75.21 33.06
CA ILE A 36 47.26 -75.39 34.15
C ILE A 36 48.42 -74.39 34.10
N MET A 37 48.24 -73.20 34.73
CA MET A 37 48.89 -72.69 35.97
C MET A 37 49.91 -71.60 35.58
N GLY A 38 49.91 -70.36 36.07
CA GLY A 38 49.16 -69.68 37.11
C GLY A 38 50.02 -68.49 37.54
N VAL A 39 49.80 -67.29 36.98
CA VAL A 39 50.35 -66.03 37.49
C VAL A 39 49.34 -64.91 37.19
N VAL A 40 48.68 -64.47 38.27
CA VAL A 40 48.04 -63.17 38.55
C VAL A 40 47.34 -62.44 37.40
N ALA A 41 46.01 -62.45 37.49
CA ALA A 41 45.06 -61.82 36.59
C ALA A 41 45.23 -60.28 36.46
N ALA A 42 45.62 -59.84 35.26
CA ALA A 42 45.27 -58.52 34.73
C ALA A 42 44.24 -58.72 33.62
N VAL A 43 42.98 -58.94 34.00
CA VAL A 43 41.86 -59.00 33.05
C VAL A 43 40.98 -57.77 33.24
N GLY A 44 41.02 -56.91 32.21
CA GLY A 44 39.83 -56.28 31.66
C GLY A 44 39.45 -54.91 32.20
N PHE A 45 39.72 -53.87 31.42
CA PHE A 45 38.69 -52.94 30.97
C PHE A 45 39.16 -52.32 29.64
N MET A 46 38.76 -52.91 28.51
CA MET A 46 38.54 -52.07 27.32
C MET A 46 37.43 -51.10 27.72
N ALA A 47 37.80 -49.89 28.13
CA ALA A 47 36.83 -48.85 28.43
C ALA A 47 35.97 -48.64 27.17
N CYS A 48 34.75 -49.16 27.19
CA CYS A 48 33.77 -48.94 26.13
C CYS A 48 33.63 -47.42 25.94
N ASN A 49 34.15 -46.88 24.84
CA ASN A 49 33.94 -45.47 24.48
C ASN A 49 32.41 -45.22 24.42
N PRO A 50 31.84 -44.38 25.30
CA PRO A 50 30.39 -44.15 25.36
C PRO A 50 29.84 -43.62 24.04
N LEU A 51 30.65 -42.89 23.26
CA LEU A 51 30.29 -42.35 21.95
C LEU A 51 29.93 -43.44 20.94
N SER A 52 30.60 -44.61 20.99
CA SER A 52 30.30 -45.70 20.06
C SER A 52 28.97 -46.39 20.35
N LYS A 53 28.52 -46.41 21.60
CA LYS A 53 27.18 -46.90 21.96
C LYS A 53 26.10 -45.92 21.54
N MET A 54 26.33 -44.62 21.78
CA MET A 54 25.42 -43.56 21.36
C MET A 54 25.27 -43.49 19.83
N ALA A 55 26.37 -43.56 19.08
CA ALA A 55 26.33 -43.55 17.61
C ALA A 55 25.48 -44.68 17.02
N LYS A 56 25.55 -45.90 17.58
CA LYS A 56 24.71 -47.04 17.13
C LYS A 56 23.22 -46.82 17.36
N LYS A 57 22.87 -45.97 18.33
CA LYS A 57 21.49 -45.65 18.72
C LYS A 57 21.07 -44.26 18.27
N ALA A 58 21.89 -43.54 17.50
CA ALA A 58 21.61 -42.14 17.14
C ALA A 58 20.29 -42.00 16.36
N LYS A 59 19.90 -43.05 15.62
CA LYS A 59 18.61 -43.14 14.91
C LYS A 59 17.38 -43.21 15.84
N GLU A 60 17.57 -43.46 17.13
CA GLU A 60 16.50 -43.42 18.14
C GLU A 60 16.18 -41.97 18.56
N VAL A 61 17.04 -41.00 18.24
CA VAL A 61 16.78 -39.57 18.50
C VAL A 61 15.87 -39.03 17.40
N ASN A 62 14.75 -38.44 17.80
CA ASN A 62 13.81 -37.84 16.86
C ASN A 62 14.07 -36.33 16.77
N TYR A 63 14.06 -35.80 15.55
CA TYR A 63 14.17 -34.37 15.28
C TYR A 63 12.98 -33.94 14.42
N THR A 64 12.37 -32.83 14.79
CA THR A 64 11.35 -32.15 13.99
C THR A 64 11.74 -30.70 13.79
N VAL A 65 11.18 -30.08 12.76
CA VAL A 65 11.38 -28.66 12.45
C VAL A 65 10.06 -28.01 12.10
N THR A 66 9.93 -26.74 12.47
CA THR A 66 8.81 -25.89 12.10
C THR A 66 9.37 -24.58 11.55
N PRO A 67 8.88 -24.09 10.39
CA PRO A 67 7.94 -24.75 9.48
C PRO A 67 8.56 -25.95 8.71
N ASN A 68 7.71 -26.83 8.15
CA ASN A 68 8.10 -27.91 7.23
C ASN A 68 7.01 -28.07 6.14
N PRO A 69 7.27 -27.74 4.86
CA PRO A 69 8.56 -27.31 4.29
C PRO A 69 9.09 -26.01 4.90
N LEU A 70 10.37 -25.70 4.69
CA LEU A 70 10.95 -24.45 5.20
C LEU A 70 10.28 -23.25 4.54
N GLU A 71 10.31 -22.09 5.19
CA GLU A 71 9.74 -20.87 4.66
C GLU A 71 10.73 -19.71 4.76
N MET A 72 10.78 -18.91 3.69
CA MET A 72 11.43 -17.62 3.72
C MET A 72 10.47 -16.59 4.33
N HIS A 73 10.96 -15.80 5.27
CA HIS A 73 10.28 -14.64 5.83
C HIS A 73 11.22 -13.45 5.74
N ALA A 74 10.75 -12.34 5.18
CA ALA A 74 11.60 -11.22 4.79
C ALA A 74 12.75 -11.66 3.85
N ASP A 75 13.99 -11.64 4.36
CA ASP A 75 15.22 -12.01 3.64
C ASP A 75 15.88 -13.27 4.23
N SER A 76 15.18 -14.02 5.07
CA SER A 76 15.78 -15.02 5.94
C SER A 76 14.95 -16.29 6.07
N ILE A 77 15.60 -17.39 6.42
CA ILE A 77 14.96 -18.66 6.79
C ILE A 77 15.08 -18.81 8.30
N MET A 78 13.94 -18.84 8.98
CA MET A 78 13.85 -19.10 10.42
C MET A 78 13.33 -20.52 10.66
N ILE A 79 13.94 -21.21 11.61
CA ILE A 79 13.55 -22.56 11.98
C ILE A 79 13.46 -22.70 13.51
N ASP A 80 12.46 -23.43 13.94
CA ASP A 80 12.34 -23.96 15.30
C ASP A 80 12.59 -25.47 15.25
N ILE A 81 13.77 -25.90 15.68
CA ILE A 81 14.12 -27.32 15.76
C ILE A 81 13.78 -27.86 17.14
N GLN A 82 13.11 -29.00 17.15
CA GLN A 82 12.83 -29.75 18.36
C GLN A 82 13.52 -31.12 18.28
N GLY A 83 14.21 -31.50 19.35
CA GLY A 83 14.80 -32.83 19.47
C GLY A 83 14.23 -33.57 20.67
N SER A 84 13.87 -34.84 20.47
CA SER A 84 13.43 -35.76 21.53
C SER A 84 14.45 -36.88 21.69
N ILE A 85 15.00 -36.97 22.89
CA ILE A 85 16.12 -37.84 23.23
C ILE A 85 15.59 -38.95 24.16
N PRO A 86 15.68 -40.23 23.75
CA PRO A 86 15.08 -41.31 24.52
C PRO A 86 15.81 -41.59 25.84
N ALA A 87 15.08 -42.19 26.76
CA ALA A 87 15.62 -42.74 27.99
C ALA A 87 16.77 -43.72 27.70
N LYS A 88 17.80 -43.72 28.56
CA LYS A 88 18.99 -44.58 28.49
C LYS A 88 19.85 -44.40 27.23
N PHE A 89 19.67 -43.29 26.49
CA PHE A 89 20.52 -42.93 25.36
C PHE A 89 21.71 -42.04 25.75
N PHE A 90 21.44 -40.90 26.38
CA PHE A 90 22.44 -39.83 26.54
C PHE A 90 23.40 -40.13 27.70
N ASN A 91 24.67 -40.42 27.40
CA ASN A 91 25.63 -40.77 28.44
C ASN A 91 25.92 -39.60 29.40
N LYS A 92 25.95 -39.91 30.70
CA LYS A 92 26.10 -38.92 31.78
C LYS A 92 27.31 -37.99 31.63
N LYS A 93 28.43 -38.43 31.03
CA LYS A 93 29.69 -37.65 30.94
C LYS A 93 29.99 -37.12 29.53
N VAL A 94 29.08 -37.30 28.59
CA VAL A 94 29.27 -36.88 27.18
C VAL A 94 28.67 -35.48 26.98
N SER A 95 29.20 -34.74 26.01
CA SER A 95 28.50 -33.61 25.39
C SER A 95 28.23 -33.92 23.93
N VAL A 96 27.15 -33.41 23.38
CA VAL A 96 26.78 -33.55 21.97
C VAL A 96 26.50 -32.16 21.43
N THR A 97 27.24 -31.75 20.42
CA THR A 97 26.95 -30.54 19.64
C THR A 97 26.02 -30.92 18.50
N VAL A 98 24.85 -30.30 18.45
CA VAL A 98 23.83 -30.51 17.42
C VAL A 98 23.80 -29.27 16.54
N THR A 99 24.21 -29.44 15.28
CA THR A 99 24.29 -28.37 14.29
C THR A 99 23.28 -28.64 13.18
N PRO A 100 22.26 -27.78 13.02
CA PRO A 100 21.41 -27.81 11.84
C PRO A 100 22.17 -27.25 10.64
N VAL A 101 22.14 -27.96 9.53
CA VAL A 101 22.88 -27.62 8.32
C VAL A 101 21.94 -27.63 7.13
N LEU A 102 21.89 -26.51 6.43
CA LEU A 102 21.17 -26.35 5.18
C LEU A 102 22.12 -26.65 4.02
N GLU A 103 21.81 -27.67 3.23
CA GLU A 103 22.61 -28.10 2.07
C GLU A 103 21.87 -27.74 0.77
N TYR A 104 22.52 -27.02 -0.14
CA TYR A 104 21.91 -26.52 -1.37
C TYR A 104 22.99 -26.24 -2.43
N GLY A 105 22.78 -26.67 -3.69
CA GLY A 105 23.68 -26.35 -4.80
C GLY A 105 25.17 -26.71 -4.58
N GLY A 106 25.46 -27.77 -3.80
CA GLY A 106 26.83 -28.14 -3.42
C GLY A 106 27.46 -27.28 -2.32
N LYS A 107 26.73 -26.29 -1.80
CA LYS A 107 27.09 -25.47 -0.65
C LYS A 107 26.41 -26.00 0.62
N SER A 108 26.91 -25.55 1.77
CA SER A 108 26.32 -25.81 3.09
C SER A 108 26.37 -24.56 3.95
N LYS A 109 25.29 -24.25 4.65
CA LYS A 109 25.24 -23.16 5.64
C LYS A 109 24.77 -23.71 6.98
N GLU A 110 25.52 -23.42 8.02
CA GLU A 110 25.23 -23.89 9.37
C GLU A 110 24.36 -22.87 10.10
N PHE A 111 23.29 -23.36 10.74
CA PHE A 111 22.60 -22.59 11.76
C PHE A 111 23.41 -22.61 13.06
N LYS A 112 23.03 -21.74 14.00
CA LYS A 112 23.61 -21.74 15.33
C LYS A 112 23.49 -23.14 15.97
N ALA A 113 24.61 -23.66 16.45
CA ALA A 113 24.67 -24.98 17.06
C ALA A 113 24.13 -24.96 18.51
N ILE A 114 23.68 -26.14 18.95
CA ILE A 114 23.13 -26.38 20.28
C ILE A 114 24.04 -27.38 20.98
N VAL A 115 24.44 -27.07 22.22
CA VAL A 115 25.25 -27.99 23.02
C VAL A 115 24.35 -28.69 24.04
N LEU A 116 24.27 -30.00 23.94
CA LEU A 116 23.63 -30.89 24.90
C LEU A 116 24.70 -31.52 25.77
N SER A 117 24.45 -31.66 27.06
CA SER A 117 25.41 -32.23 27.99
C SER A 117 24.76 -33.23 28.93
N GLY A 118 25.48 -34.30 29.26
CA GLY A 118 25.00 -35.28 30.23
C GLY A 118 24.99 -34.68 31.63
N GLU A 119 24.15 -35.24 32.50
CA GLU A 119 24.00 -34.83 33.92
C GLU A 119 25.30 -34.78 34.73
N ALA A 120 26.36 -35.49 34.32
CA ALA A 120 27.69 -35.51 34.96
C ALA A 120 28.81 -34.96 34.04
N SER A 121 28.47 -34.27 32.95
CA SER A 121 29.43 -33.60 32.07
C SER A 121 29.69 -32.18 32.56
N GLU A 122 30.95 -31.74 32.53
CA GLU A 122 31.35 -30.38 32.90
C GLU A 122 31.12 -29.36 31.76
N VAL A 123 30.85 -29.83 30.54
CA VAL A 123 30.57 -28.97 29.39
C VAL A 123 29.24 -28.22 29.61
N GLN A 124 29.27 -26.90 29.41
CA GLN A 124 28.09 -26.04 29.48
C GLN A 124 27.14 -26.33 28.31
N GLY A 125 25.86 -26.49 28.61
CA GLY A 125 24.82 -26.80 27.63
C GLY A 125 23.55 -27.36 28.28
N THR A 126 22.54 -27.67 27.48
CA THR A 126 21.27 -28.24 27.96
C THR A 126 21.51 -29.61 28.58
N LYS A 127 21.16 -29.79 29.86
CA LYS A 127 21.39 -31.04 30.59
C LYS A 127 20.35 -32.09 30.19
N ILE A 128 20.82 -33.28 29.78
CA ILE A 128 19.98 -34.42 29.42
C ILE A 128 20.20 -35.56 30.42
N SER A 129 19.11 -36.11 30.96
CA SER A 129 19.17 -37.22 31.90
C SER A 129 19.46 -38.52 31.18
N TYR A 130 20.39 -39.33 31.71
CA TYR A 130 20.58 -40.67 31.17
C TYR A 130 19.35 -41.55 31.41
N MET A 131 18.72 -41.48 32.58
CA MET A 131 17.61 -42.39 32.91
C MET A 131 16.31 -42.03 32.22
N ASN A 132 16.02 -40.73 32.13
CA ASN A 132 14.73 -40.24 31.66
C ASN A 132 14.77 -39.72 30.21
N GLY A 133 15.95 -39.50 29.65
CA GLY A 133 16.11 -38.80 28.37
C GLY A 133 15.89 -37.30 28.54
N GLY A 134 15.38 -36.65 27.50
CA GLY A 134 15.04 -35.24 27.53
C GLY A 134 14.61 -34.70 26.17
N SER A 135 14.26 -33.43 26.13
CA SER A 135 13.97 -32.72 24.88
C SER A 135 14.67 -31.36 24.86
N PHE A 136 14.79 -30.79 23.67
CA PHE A 136 15.24 -29.43 23.50
C PHE A 136 14.46 -28.75 22.37
N THR A 137 14.37 -27.43 22.44
CA THR A 137 13.88 -26.57 21.37
C THR A 137 14.92 -25.50 21.10
N HIS A 138 15.15 -25.19 19.83
CA HIS A 138 16.08 -24.16 19.42
C HIS A 138 15.57 -23.40 18.21
N ARG A 139 15.44 -22.08 18.39
CA ARG A 139 15.19 -21.14 17.30
C ARG A 139 16.50 -20.70 16.69
N ALA A 140 16.60 -20.77 15.38
CA ALA A 140 17.73 -20.27 14.63
C ALA A 140 17.29 -19.63 13.31
N GLN A 141 18.13 -18.74 12.78
CA GLN A 141 17.87 -18.03 11.53
C GLN A 141 19.17 -17.88 10.74
N ILE A 142 19.06 -17.94 9.42
CA ILE A 142 20.12 -17.57 8.49
C ILE A 142 19.55 -16.71 7.35
N PRO A 143 20.32 -15.78 6.78
CA PRO A 143 19.93 -15.06 5.56
C PRO A 143 19.77 -16.04 4.40
N TYR A 144 18.72 -15.83 3.61
CA TYR A 144 18.46 -16.54 2.37
C TYR A 144 19.57 -16.26 1.34
N GLU A 145 19.96 -17.28 0.58
CA GLU A 145 20.81 -17.14 -0.59
C GLU A 145 20.19 -17.90 -1.77
N GLU A 146 20.47 -17.42 -2.97
CA GLU A 146 19.99 -18.05 -4.20
C GLU A 146 20.35 -19.55 -4.24
N GLY A 147 19.36 -20.38 -4.59
CA GLY A 147 19.46 -21.83 -4.59
C GLY A 147 18.91 -22.51 -3.31
N MET A 148 18.66 -21.77 -2.23
CA MET A 148 18.08 -22.33 -1.01
C MET A 148 16.62 -22.78 -1.17
N HIS A 149 15.93 -22.43 -2.26
CA HIS A 149 14.60 -22.97 -2.59
C HIS A 149 14.61 -24.50 -2.75
N LYS A 150 15.76 -25.08 -3.13
CA LYS A 150 16.00 -26.53 -3.24
C LYS A 150 16.77 -27.12 -2.06
N ALA A 151 16.82 -26.42 -0.94
CA ALA A 151 17.66 -26.84 0.17
C ALA A 151 17.16 -28.13 0.85
N THR A 152 18.10 -28.92 1.37
CA THR A 152 17.82 -29.99 2.33
C THR A 152 18.32 -29.57 3.70
N LEU A 153 17.45 -29.63 4.71
CA LEU A 153 17.84 -29.41 6.10
C LEU A 153 18.19 -30.74 6.75
N ALA A 154 19.39 -30.84 7.28
CA ALA A 154 19.86 -31.99 8.03
C ALA A 154 20.42 -31.58 9.39
N VAL A 155 20.22 -32.44 10.39
CA VAL A 155 20.85 -32.30 11.71
C VAL A 155 22.14 -33.11 11.73
N LYS A 156 23.27 -32.44 11.97
CA LYS A 156 24.58 -33.07 12.18
C LYS A 156 24.92 -33.01 13.65
N ALA A 157 25.19 -34.16 14.26
CA ALA A 157 25.54 -34.26 15.67
C ALA A 157 26.97 -34.77 15.88
N GLU A 158 27.76 -34.11 16.72
CA GLU A 158 29.09 -34.55 17.13
C GLU A 158 29.14 -34.75 18.64
N GLY A 159 29.37 -35.99 19.08
CA GLY A 159 29.60 -36.31 20.48
C GLY A 159 31.06 -36.14 20.88
N ALA A 160 31.30 -35.55 22.05
CA ALA A 160 32.62 -35.40 22.65
C ALA A 160 32.68 -36.02 24.06
N TYR A 161 33.75 -36.76 24.33
CA TYR A 161 34.07 -37.37 25.63
C TYR A 161 35.57 -37.32 25.88
N LYS A 162 36.00 -36.51 26.85
CA LYS A 162 37.42 -36.17 27.04
C LYS A 162 38.00 -35.65 25.71
N ALA A 163 39.14 -36.16 25.27
CA ALA A 163 39.74 -35.81 23.98
C ALA A 163 39.09 -36.51 22.75
N ALA A 164 38.21 -37.49 22.96
CA ALA A 164 37.60 -38.22 21.85
C ALA A 164 36.38 -37.48 21.30
N LYS A 165 36.30 -37.38 19.98
CA LYS A 165 35.14 -36.86 19.22
C LYS A 165 34.60 -37.91 18.27
N LYS A 166 33.30 -37.88 18.00
CA LYS A 166 32.66 -38.76 17.03
C LYS A 166 31.40 -38.11 16.44
N SER A 167 31.39 -37.95 15.13
CA SER A 167 30.19 -37.56 14.37
C SER A 167 29.20 -38.72 14.31
N PHE A 168 27.92 -38.38 14.37
CA PHE A 168 26.80 -39.29 14.12
C PHE A 168 26.29 -39.11 12.69
N ASP A 169 25.53 -40.08 12.20
CA ASP A 169 24.89 -39.99 10.89
C ASP A 169 23.96 -38.76 10.86
N ALA A 170 24.03 -37.99 9.78
CA ALA A 170 23.17 -36.83 9.60
C ALA A 170 21.71 -37.28 9.43
N VAL A 171 20.78 -36.54 10.04
CA VAL A 171 19.34 -36.83 9.94
C VAL A 171 18.69 -35.74 9.10
N LYS A 172 18.19 -36.09 7.90
CA LYS A 172 17.36 -35.20 7.07
C LYS A 172 16.03 -34.95 7.77
N ILE A 173 15.64 -33.68 7.90
CA ILE A 173 14.44 -33.26 8.65
C ILE A 173 13.48 -32.37 7.83
N ALA A 174 13.95 -31.71 6.77
CA ALA A 174 13.09 -30.99 5.83
C ALA A 174 13.72 -30.94 4.42
N GLU A 175 12.89 -30.63 3.43
CA GLU A 175 13.26 -30.50 2.02
C GLU A 175 12.51 -29.34 1.38
N GLY A 176 13.24 -28.54 0.60
CA GLY A 176 12.77 -27.34 -0.06
C GLY A 176 12.54 -26.17 0.89
N THR A 177 12.52 -24.98 0.30
CA THR A 177 12.15 -23.74 0.98
C THR A 177 11.09 -23.03 0.14
N ASN A 178 9.98 -22.68 0.77
CA ASN A 178 8.96 -21.82 0.22
C ASN A 178 9.53 -20.40 0.05
N VAL A 179 9.60 -19.97 -1.20
CA VAL A 179 10.13 -18.66 -1.60
C VAL A 179 9.07 -17.79 -2.25
N THR A 180 7.79 -18.06 -1.99
CA THR A 180 6.66 -17.24 -2.47
C THR A 180 6.81 -15.74 -2.16
N PRO A 181 7.43 -15.28 -1.05
CA PRO A 181 7.68 -13.84 -0.86
C PRO A 181 8.58 -13.20 -1.93
N LEU A 182 9.41 -13.97 -2.64
CA LEU A 182 10.20 -13.46 -3.78
C LEU A 182 9.34 -13.09 -5.00
N MET A 183 8.04 -13.39 -4.98
CA MET A 183 7.11 -12.95 -6.01
C MET A 183 6.72 -11.48 -5.87
N LEU A 184 7.06 -10.80 -4.75
CA LEU A 184 6.76 -9.40 -4.51
C LEU A 184 7.24 -8.53 -5.68
N GLN A 185 6.31 -7.78 -6.28
CA GLN A 185 6.61 -6.87 -7.38
C GLN A 185 7.16 -5.55 -6.83
N ASN A 186 8.13 -4.96 -7.52
CA ASN A 186 8.63 -3.62 -7.20
C ASN A 186 7.77 -2.58 -7.90
N ASP A 187 6.57 -2.31 -7.40
CA ASP A 187 5.57 -1.46 -8.03
C ASP A 187 5.24 -0.20 -7.22
N ASP A 188 6.27 0.41 -6.60
CA ASP A 188 6.16 1.67 -5.88
C ASP A 188 5.27 2.67 -6.62
N LYS A 189 4.41 3.35 -5.87
CA LYS A 189 3.49 4.36 -6.38
C LYS A 189 4.03 5.76 -6.05
N PRO A 190 4.84 6.38 -6.93
CA PRO A 190 5.15 7.79 -6.76
C PRO A 190 3.87 8.62 -6.97
N ILE A 191 3.76 9.74 -6.27
CA ILE A 191 2.61 10.65 -6.34
C ILE A 191 2.97 11.86 -7.19
N LEU A 192 2.15 12.10 -8.21
CA LEU A 192 2.23 13.31 -9.00
C LEU A 192 1.58 14.47 -8.22
N GLY A 193 2.24 15.62 -8.19
CA GLY A 193 1.62 16.87 -7.74
C GLY A 193 0.63 17.37 -8.78
N ALA A 194 -0.64 16.98 -8.62
CA ALA A 194 -1.69 17.29 -9.58
C ALA A 194 -1.89 18.80 -9.78
N ASP A 195 -2.33 19.16 -10.98
CA ASP A 195 -2.90 20.47 -11.24
C ASP A 195 -4.28 20.61 -10.57
N LYS A 196 -4.75 21.85 -10.50
CA LYS A 196 -6.10 22.24 -10.14
C LYS A 196 -6.75 22.98 -11.31
N PHE A 197 -6.38 22.63 -12.54
CA PHE A 197 -6.88 23.29 -13.72
C PHE A 197 -8.37 23.08 -13.84
N ASN A 198 -9.08 24.19 -13.97
CA ASN A 198 -10.50 24.18 -14.26
C ASN A 198 -10.72 25.08 -15.47
N ARG A 199 -11.06 24.45 -16.60
CA ARG A 199 -11.30 25.20 -17.85
C ARG A 199 -12.48 26.14 -17.71
N ILE A 200 -13.51 25.77 -16.94
CA ILE A 200 -14.72 26.58 -16.80
C ILE A 200 -14.74 27.22 -15.41
N THR A 201 -14.46 28.52 -15.35
CA THR A 201 -14.49 29.26 -14.09
C THR A 201 -15.83 29.98 -13.94
N ALA A 202 -16.57 29.65 -12.88
CA ALA A 202 -17.79 30.37 -12.52
C ALA A 202 -17.43 31.75 -11.95
N VAL A 203 -18.10 32.79 -12.44
CA VAL A 203 -17.95 34.17 -12.00
C VAL A 203 -19.32 34.79 -11.78
N SER A 204 -19.43 35.67 -10.79
CA SER A 204 -20.69 36.34 -10.48
C SER A 204 -20.49 37.78 -10.05
N SER A 205 -21.55 38.58 -10.20
CA SER A 205 -21.65 39.92 -9.66
C SER A 205 -22.93 40.06 -8.87
N TYR A 206 -22.82 40.78 -7.76
CA TYR A 206 -23.93 41.05 -6.85
C TYR A 206 -24.26 42.54 -6.83
N ALA A 207 -25.54 42.88 -6.71
CA ALA A 207 -26.00 44.23 -6.45
C ALA A 207 -27.38 44.22 -5.77
N GLU A 208 -27.70 45.31 -5.07
CA GLU A 208 -29.01 45.55 -4.48
C GLU A 208 -29.67 46.79 -5.09
N ILE A 209 -31.00 46.75 -5.19
CA ILE A 209 -31.81 47.94 -5.50
C ILE A 209 -32.74 48.18 -4.33
N HIS A 210 -32.73 49.38 -3.77
CA HIS A 210 -33.62 49.79 -2.69
C HIS A 210 -34.84 50.56 -3.22
N TYR A 211 -35.96 50.43 -2.52
CA TYR A 211 -37.24 50.97 -2.92
C TYR A 211 -37.85 51.89 -1.86
N LEU A 212 -38.64 52.85 -2.33
CA LEU A 212 -39.52 53.62 -1.46
C LEU A 212 -40.66 52.74 -0.92
N VAL A 213 -41.27 53.21 0.17
CA VAL A 213 -42.46 52.59 0.75
C VAL A 213 -43.56 52.42 -0.30
N ASN A 214 -44.21 51.25 -0.32
CA ASN A 214 -45.30 50.90 -1.23
C ASN A 214 -45.00 51.13 -2.73
N SER A 215 -43.73 51.11 -3.12
CA SER A 215 -43.31 51.32 -4.51
C SER A 215 -42.45 50.17 -5.03
N PRO A 216 -42.73 49.66 -6.24
CA PRO A 216 -41.83 48.79 -6.98
C PRO A 216 -40.97 49.57 -7.99
N GLN A 217 -40.99 50.91 -8.00
CA GLN A 217 -40.29 51.68 -9.02
C GLN A 217 -38.81 51.84 -8.69
N VAL A 218 -37.94 51.42 -9.60
CA VAL A 218 -36.48 51.62 -9.51
C VAL A 218 -36.16 53.08 -9.79
N ARG A 219 -35.47 53.75 -8.86
CA ARG A 219 -35.07 55.15 -9.02
C ARG A 219 -33.76 55.25 -9.79
N CYS A 220 -33.58 56.33 -10.55
CA CYS A 220 -32.33 56.57 -11.29
C CYS A 220 -31.11 56.68 -10.36
N SER A 221 -31.28 57.14 -9.12
CA SER A 221 -30.20 57.21 -8.13
C SER A 221 -29.64 55.83 -7.75
N GLU A 222 -30.48 54.79 -7.68
CA GLU A 222 -30.03 53.42 -7.37
C GLU A 222 -29.06 52.90 -8.43
N LEU A 223 -29.24 53.31 -9.69
CA LEU A 223 -28.39 52.86 -10.80
C LEU A 223 -26.97 53.45 -10.73
N SER A 224 -26.75 54.44 -9.86
CA SER A 224 -25.43 55.04 -9.60
C SER A 224 -24.73 54.47 -8.38
N ASP A 225 -25.36 53.55 -7.65
CA ASP A 225 -24.75 52.90 -6.49
C ASP A 225 -23.57 52.00 -6.91
N ALA A 226 -22.61 51.86 -6.00
CA ALA A 226 -21.30 51.27 -6.30
C ALA A 226 -21.40 49.83 -6.82
N ASP A 227 -22.31 49.04 -6.28
CA ASP A 227 -22.58 47.66 -6.66
C ASP A 227 -23.29 47.54 -8.02
N MET A 228 -24.25 48.41 -8.32
CA MET A 228 -24.91 48.51 -9.63
C MET A 228 -23.93 48.96 -10.72
N VAL A 229 -23.04 49.90 -10.41
CA VAL A 229 -21.93 50.31 -11.29
C VAL A 229 -20.95 49.16 -11.51
N ALA A 230 -20.59 48.42 -10.45
CA ALA A 230 -19.73 47.25 -10.55
C ALA A 230 -20.36 46.16 -11.42
N MET A 231 -21.65 45.88 -11.25
CA MET A 231 -22.40 44.92 -12.06
C MET A 231 -22.45 45.35 -13.53
N LYS A 232 -22.67 46.63 -13.81
CA LYS A 232 -22.63 47.16 -15.18
C LYS A 232 -21.25 46.99 -15.82
N LYS A 233 -20.17 47.19 -15.05
CA LYS A 233 -18.80 46.96 -15.50
C LYS A 233 -18.57 45.46 -15.77
N PHE A 234 -18.99 44.59 -14.86
CA PHE A 234 -18.91 43.13 -15.00
C PHE A 234 -19.60 42.63 -16.28
N MET A 235 -20.78 43.17 -16.63
CA MET A 235 -21.45 42.86 -17.89
C MET A 235 -20.62 43.24 -19.12
N LYS A 236 -20.03 44.45 -19.13
CA LYS A 236 -19.24 44.93 -20.26
C LYS A 236 -17.94 44.14 -20.43
N ASP A 237 -17.21 43.95 -19.34
CA ASP A 237 -15.96 43.21 -19.34
C ASP A 237 -16.23 41.75 -19.72
N GLY A 238 -17.32 41.17 -19.21
CA GLY A 238 -17.72 39.80 -19.52
C GLY A 238 -18.04 39.60 -21.00
N VAL A 239 -18.73 40.54 -21.65
CA VAL A 239 -18.96 40.45 -23.11
C VAL A 239 -17.65 40.52 -23.89
N ALA A 240 -16.73 41.41 -23.49
CA ALA A 240 -15.41 41.52 -24.13
C ALA A 240 -14.55 40.27 -23.94
N ALA A 241 -14.67 39.62 -22.77
CA ALA A 241 -13.96 38.40 -22.41
C ALA A 241 -14.70 37.11 -22.84
N GLY A 242 -15.83 37.20 -23.55
CA GLY A 242 -16.55 36.03 -24.06
C GLY A 242 -17.30 35.21 -23.01
N TYR A 243 -17.78 35.82 -21.93
CA TYR A 243 -18.51 35.12 -20.87
C TYR A 243 -19.75 34.39 -21.38
N VAL A 244 -19.92 33.16 -20.90
CA VAL A 244 -21.14 32.38 -21.07
C VAL A 244 -22.08 32.71 -19.92
N TRP A 245 -22.99 33.65 -20.17
CA TRP A 245 -23.99 34.09 -19.19
C TRP A 245 -24.98 32.98 -18.85
N LYS A 246 -25.23 32.74 -17.56
CA LYS A 246 -26.15 31.70 -17.08
C LYS A 246 -27.52 32.27 -16.72
N LYS A 247 -27.67 32.80 -15.51
CA LYS A 247 -28.93 33.36 -15.00
C LYS A 247 -28.67 34.57 -14.11
N ALA A 248 -29.61 35.51 -14.14
CA ALA A 248 -29.76 36.55 -13.13
C ALA A 248 -30.79 36.07 -12.10
N ASN A 249 -30.34 35.78 -10.88
CA ASN A 249 -31.22 35.48 -9.75
C ASN A 249 -31.62 36.78 -9.08
N ILE A 250 -32.91 36.99 -8.87
CA ILE A 250 -33.47 38.21 -8.31
C ILE A 250 -34.42 37.83 -7.20
N ASP A 251 -33.94 37.96 -5.97
CA ASP A 251 -34.75 37.78 -4.76
C ASP A 251 -35.20 39.16 -4.28
N ALA A 252 -36.50 39.41 -4.31
CA ALA A 252 -37.07 40.71 -3.96
C ALA A 252 -37.96 40.61 -2.73
N TYR A 253 -37.89 41.65 -1.91
CA TYR A 253 -38.49 41.67 -0.59
C TYR A 253 -39.34 42.92 -0.37
N ALA A 254 -40.33 42.76 0.50
CA ALA A 254 -41.01 43.82 1.20
C ALA A 254 -40.46 43.92 2.63
N SER A 255 -40.50 45.13 3.17
CA SER A 255 -40.27 45.32 4.60
C SER A 255 -41.45 44.73 5.37
N PRO A 256 -41.24 44.20 6.59
CA PRO A 256 -42.29 43.60 7.41
C PRO A 256 -43.17 44.67 8.08
N ASP A 257 -43.80 45.50 7.25
CA ASP A 257 -44.80 46.49 7.64
C ASP A 257 -45.96 46.48 6.64
N GLY A 258 -47.20 46.38 7.12
CA GLY A 258 -48.40 46.43 6.29
C GLY A 258 -49.07 45.07 6.08
N GLU A 259 -49.98 45.01 5.10
CA GLU A 259 -50.73 43.79 4.83
C GLU A 259 -49.86 42.75 4.12
N ILE A 260 -49.85 41.51 4.61
CA ILE A 260 -49.03 40.42 4.06
C ILE A 260 -49.25 40.23 2.55
N THR A 261 -50.51 40.20 2.11
CA THR A 261 -50.86 40.02 0.69
C THR A 261 -50.36 41.17 -0.19
N LEU A 262 -50.37 42.40 0.35
CA LEU A 262 -49.80 43.57 -0.31
C LEU A 262 -48.29 43.44 -0.42
N ASN A 263 -47.63 42.99 0.65
CA ASN A 263 -46.17 42.80 0.70
C ASN A 263 -45.69 41.68 -0.22
N GLU A 264 -46.45 40.59 -0.37
CA GLU A 264 -46.20 39.53 -1.34
C GLU A 264 -46.29 40.06 -2.78
N ASN A 265 -47.36 40.77 -3.12
CA ASN A 265 -47.53 41.38 -4.44
C ASN A 265 -46.44 42.42 -4.74
N LEU A 266 -46.11 43.26 -3.76
CA LEU A 266 -45.07 44.27 -3.88
C LEU A 266 -43.68 43.66 -4.08
N ALA A 267 -43.37 42.55 -3.41
CA ALA A 267 -42.14 41.81 -3.63
C ALA A 267 -42.07 41.23 -5.06
N ASN A 268 -43.18 40.70 -5.59
CA ASN A 268 -43.25 40.20 -6.97
C ASN A 268 -43.07 41.33 -8.01
N ASP A 269 -43.69 42.48 -7.78
CA ASP A 269 -43.55 43.66 -8.65
C ASP A 269 -42.13 44.21 -8.63
N ARG A 270 -41.49 44.23 -7.44
CA ARG A 270 -40.08 44.60 -7.29
C ARG A 270 -39.15 43.65 -8.04
N ALA A 271 -39.36 42.33 -7.93
CA ALA A 271 -38.59 41.36 -8.71
C ALA A 271 -38.72 41.63 -10.22
N SER A 272 -39.91 41.99 -10.68
CA SER A 272 -40.16 42.33 -12.10
C SER A 272 -39.49 43.63 -12.54
N SER A 273 -39.51 44.66 -11.70
CA SER A 273 -38.86 45.94 -11.96
C SER A 273 -37.32 45.85 -11.96
N ALA A 274 -36.75 45.08 -11.02
CA ALA A 274 -35.33 44.77 -10.97
C ALA A 274 -34.90 43.97 -12.20
N ALA A 275 -35.68 42.94 -12.59
CA ALA A 275 -35.41 42.17 -13.80
C ALA A 275 -35.39 43.05 -15.05
N SER A 276 -36.35 43.98 -15.17
CA SER A 276 -36.41 44.93 -16.28
C SER A 276 -35.19 45.85 -16.31
N THR A 277 -34.72 46.27 -15.14
CA THR A 277 -33.51 47.08 -14.98
C THR A 277 -32.26 46.32 -15.43
N VAL A 278 -32.05 45.11 -14.91
CA VAL A 278 -30.91 44.26 -15.30
C VAL A 278 -30.97 43.93 -16.80
N LYS A 279 -32.17 43.70 -17.35
CA LYS A 279 -32.39 43.50 -18.80
C LYS A 279 -31.95 44.69 -19.65
N SER A 280 -32.25 45.90 -19.20
CA SER A 280 -31.78 47.12 -19.84
C SER A 280 -30.25 47.24 -19.78
N MET A 281 -29.65 46.94 -18.62
CA MET A 281 -28.18 46.96 -18.44
C MET A 281 -27.47 45.94 -19.33
N MET A 282 -27.96 44.69 -19.37
CA MET A 282 -27.44 43.62 -20.23
C MET A 282 -27.55 43.99 -21.71
N SER A 283 -28.67 44.58 -22.12
CA SER A 283 -28.87 45.07 -23.49
C SER A 283 -27.89 46.20 -23.84
N GLY A 284 -27.66 47.14 -22.92
CA GLY A 284 -26.67 48.21 -23.07
C GLY A 284 -25.22 47.70 -23.12
N ALA A 285 -24.92 46.60 -22.45
CA ALA A 285 -23.63 45.89 -22.53
C ALA A 285 -23.52 45.00 -23.78
N LYS A 286 -24.60 44.85 -24.57
CA LYS A 286 -24.71 43.95 -25.73
C LYS A 286 -24.59 42.46 -25.38
N ALA A 287 -24.93 42.07 -24.15
CA ALA A 287 -24.97 40.67 -23.72
C ALA A 287 -26.24 39.98 -24.24
N ALA A 288 -26.11 39.19 -25.31
CA ALA A 288 -27.26 38.60 -26.03
C ALA A 288 -28.15 37.69 -25.16
N ALA A 289 -27.56 36.95 -24.21
CA ALA A 289 -28.28 36.06 -23.30
C ALA A 289 -29.36 36.79 -22.48
N GLY A 290 -29.14 38.08 -22.14
CA GLY A 290 -30.09 38.88 -21.38
C GLY A 290 -31.38 39.24 -22.14
N LYS A 291 -31.53 38.85 -23.41
CA LYS A 291 -32.76 39.09 -24.17
C LYS A 291 -33.90 38.14 -23.78
N ALA A 292 -33.58 36.91 -23.40
CA ALA A 292 -34.56 35.90 -23.04
C ALA A 292 -35.16 36.19 -21.66
N ASP A 293 -36.49 36.16 -21.53
CA ASP A 293 -37.14 36.44 -20.24
C ASP A 293 -36.85 35.37 -19.20
N GLU A 294 -36.65 34.12 -19.62
CA GLU A 294 -36.27 32.98 -18.77
C GLU A 294 -34.88 33.11 -18.13
N PHE A 295 -34.05 34.05 -18.63
CA PHE A 295 -32.74 34.36 -18.04
C PHE A 295 -32.86 34.97 -16.64
N TYR A 296 -33.98 35.62 -16.34
CA TYR A 296 -34.23 36.32 -15.08
C TYR A 296 -35.12 35.46 -14.18
N ALA A 297 -34.51 34.85 -13.16
CA ALA A 297 -35.25 34.14 -12.13
C ALA A 297 -35.81 35.17 -11.12
N LYS A 298 -37.08 35.52 -11.29
CA LYS A 298 -37.79 36.53 -10.48
C LYS A 298 -38.47 35.85 -9.30
N ASN A 299 -37.96 36.09 -8.09
CA ASN A 299 -38.49 35.49 -6.87
C ASN A 299 -38.96 36.61 -5.93
N GLY A 300 -40.26 36.88 -5.89
CA GLY A 300 -40.84 37.67 -4.80
C GLY A 300 -40.90 36.82 -3.54
N LYS A 301 -40.24 37.28 -2.46
CA LYS A 301 -40.13 36.55 -1.19
C LYS A 301 -41.09 37.05 -0.11
N GLY A 302 -41.89 38.09 -0.41
CA GLY A 302 -42.74 38.75 0.58
C GLY A 302 -41.88 39.47 1.63
N GLU A 303 -42.27 39.37 2.89
CA GLU A 303 -41.63 40.08 4.00
C GLU A 303 -40.27 39.48 4.42
N ASP A 304 -39.25 40.33 4.56
CA ASP A 304 -37.91 39.91 4.97
C ASP A 304 -37.71 39.91 6.49
N TRP A 305 -38.38 38.98 7.20
CA TRP A 305 -38.20 38.85 8.65
C TRP A 305 -36.79 38.40 9.06
N VAL A 306 -36.09 37.66 8.19
CA VAL A 306 -34.71 37.21 8.44
C VAL A 306 -33.75 38.40 8.35
N GLY A 307 -33.87 39.22 7.30
CA GLY A 307 -33.11 40.45 7.17
C GLY A 307 -33.47 41.48 8.24
N PHE A 308 -34.75 41.58 8.63
CA PHE A 308 -35.16 42.42 9.76
C PHE A 308 -34.43 42.06 11.04
N LYS A 309 -34.37 40.75 11.38
CA LYS A 309 -33.62 40.27 12.54
C LYS A 309 -32.14 40.67 12.44
N LYS A 310 -31.50 40.45 11.29
CA LYS A 310 -30.08 40.76 11.06
C LYS A 310 -29.79 42.26 11.19
N GLU A 311 -30.60 43.12 10.59
CA GLU A 311 -30.44 44.58 10.69
C GLU A 311 -30.69 45.07 12.12
N MET A 312 -31.67 44.48 12.83
CA MET A 312 -31.93 44.79 14.23
C MET A 312 -30.75 44.39 15.14
N GLU A 313 -30.16 43.22 14.95
CA GLU A 313 -28.98 42.76 15.70
C GLU A 313 -27.80 43.72 15.56
N ALA A 314 -27.57 44.17 14.32
CA ALA A 314 -26.51 45.11 13.95
C ALA A 314 -26.78 46.57 14.37
N SER A 315 -28.02 46.90 14.76
CA SER A 315 -28.42 48.26 15.11
C SER A 315 -28.02 48.69 16.53
N ASP A 316 -28.09 50.00 16.76
CA ASP A 316 -27.95 50.69 18.03
C ASP A 316 -29.31 51.09 18.66
N ILE A 317 -30.43 50.55 18.14
CA ILE A 317 -31.78 50.86 18.63
C ILE A 317 -31.92 50.46 20.10
N ALA A 318 -32.42 51.39 20.92
CA ALA A 318 -32.46 51.27 22.37
C ALA A 318 -33.13 49.96 22.86
N ASP A 319 -34.28 49.60 22.30
CA ASP A 319 -35.03 48.40 22.68
C ASP A 319 -34.76 47.19 21.77
N LYS A 320 -33.60 47.10 21.12
CA LYS A 320 -33.32 46.00 20.18
C LYS A 320 -33.48 44.61 20.81
N SER A 321 -33.08 44.43 22.07
CA SER A 321 -33.20 43.15 22.77
C SER A 321 -34.65 42.73 22.99
N LEU A 322 -35.55 43.70 23.17
CA LEU A 322 -36.99 43.43 23.27
C LEU A 322 -37.55 43.02 21.91
N ILE A 323 -37.18 43.73 20.84
CA ILE A 323 -37.61 43.42 19.47
C ILE A 323 -37.13 42.03 19.05
N LEU A 324 -35.87 41.68 19.31
CA LEU A 324 -35.33 40.34 18.99
C LEU A 324 -36.06 39.24 19.77
N ARG A 325 -36.43 39.49 21.03
CA ARG A 325 -37.25 38.56 21.83
C ARG A 325 -38.65 38.41 21.25
N VAL A 326 -39.27 39.47 20.74
CA VAL A 326 -40.57 39.39 20.05
C VAL A 326 -40.48 38.47 18.82
N LEU A 327 -39.39 38.56 18.03
CA LEU A 327 -39.18 37.68 16.87
C LEU A 327 -39.04 36.20 17.25
N GLU A 328 -38.48 35.91 18.42
CA GLU A 328 -38.34 34.55 18.95
C GLU A 328 -39.62 34.01 19.59
N MET A 329 -40.36 34.89 20.28
CA MET A 329 -41.55 34.51 21.07
C MET A 329 -42.77 34.26 20.20
N TYR A 330 -42.96 35.05 19.15
CA TYR A 330 -44.10 34.93 18.25
C TYR A 330 -43.65 34.32 16.93
N SER A 331 -44.35 33.29 16.46
CA SER A 331 -44.14 32.71 15.13
C SER A 331 -45.00 33.38 14.05
N ASP A 332 -46.11 34.02 14.45
CA ASP A 332 -47.04 34.72 13.57
C ASP A 332 -46.49 36.11 13.16
N PRO A 333 -46.27 36.36 11.85
CA PRO A 333 -45.81 37.65 11.33
C PRO A 333 -46.68 38.84 11.75
N MET A 334 -48.01 38.70 11.72
CA MET A 334 -48.91 39.81 12.07
C MET A 334 -48.75 40.19 13.55
N LYS A 335 -48.62 39.18 14.41
CA LYS A 335 -48.40 39.41 15.83
C LYS A 335 -47.04 40.03 16.12
N ARG A 336 -45.98 39.61 15.40
CA ARG A 336 -44.66 40.24 15.51
C ARG A 336 -44.71 41.72 15.18
N GLU A 337 -45.34 42.06 14.05
CA GLU A 337 -45.47 43.45 13.60
C GLU A 337 -46.27 44.30 14.60
N GLU A 338 -47.40 43.78 15.11
CA GLU A 338 -48.23 44.45 16.12
C GLU A 338 -47.42 44.77 17.39
N GLU A 339 -46.72 43.78 17.96
CA GLU A 339 -45.93 43.97 19.17
C GLU A 339 -44.76 44.94 18.97
N ILE A 340 -44.13 44.91 17.79
CA ILE A 340 -43.06 45.86 17.44
C ILE A 340 -43.62 47.29 17.28
N LYS A 341 -44.79 47.47 16.66
CA LYS A 341 -45.48 48.76 16.51
C LYS A 341 -45.88 49.37 17.85
N ASN A 342 -46.24 48.54 18.84
CA ASN A 342 -46.63 48.99 20.18
C ASN A 342 -45.47 49.62 20.98
N LEU A 343 -44.22 49.51 20.52
CA LEU A 343 -43.06 50.16 21.13
C LEU A 343 -42.95 51.67 20.81
N ALA A 344 -43.93 52.24 20.09
CA ALA A 344 -44.11 53.67 19.84
C ALA A 344 -42.85 54.39 19.35
N ALA A 345 -42.13 55.11 20.23
CA ALA A 345 -40.93 55.88 19.87
C ALA A 345 -39.85 55.01 19.23
N THR A 346 -39.67 53.79 19.72
CA THR A 346 -38.72 52.82 19.16
C THR A 346 -39.16 52.36 17.77
N TYR A 347 -40.46 52.21 17.52
CA TYR A 347 -40.95 51.86 16.18
C TYR A 347 -40.69 52.96 15.15
N ILE A 348 -40.75 54.23 15.54
CA ILE A 348 -40.41 55.35 14.65
C ILE A 348 -38.94 55.24 14.20
N GLU A 349 -38.04 54.92 15.14
CA GLU A 349 -36.62 54.69 14.80
C GLU A 349 -36.41 53.46 13.91
N VAL A 350 -37.12 52.35 14.17
CA VAL A 350 -37.10 51.16 13.31
C VAL A 350 -37.61 51.49 11.90
N ALA A 351 -38.70 52.24 11.80
CA ALA A 351 -39.31 52.62 10.53
C ALA A 351 -38.44 53.57 9.70
N ASP A 352 -37.65 54.42 10.35
CA ASP A 352 -36.72 55.36 9.71
C ASP A 352 -35.38 54.70 9.35
N LYS A 353 -34.82 53.86 10.22
CA LYS A 353 -33.44 53.36 10.09
C LYS A 353 -33.33 51.93 9.54
N ILE A 354 -34.34 51.09 9.77
CA ILE A 354 -34.27 49.64 9.48
C ILE A 354 -35.14 49.27 8.29
N LEU A 355 -36.44 49.59 8.32
CA LEU A 355 -37.38 49.20 7.27
C LEU A 355 -36.97 49.64 5.85
N PRO A 356 -36.35 50.83 5.63
CA PRO A 356 -35.91 51.21 4.29
C PRO A 356 -34.87 50.26 3.69
N LYS A 357 -33.99 49.67 4.50
CA LYS A 357 -32.98 48.69 4.06
C LYS A 357 -33.60 47.33 3.69
N LEU A 358 -34.82 47.06 4.14
CA LEU A 358 -35.51 45.79 3.88
C LEU A 358 -36.34 45.83 2.61
N ARG A 359 -36.63 47.03 2.10
CA ARG A 359 -37.32 47.24 0.82
C ARG A 359 -36.31 47.11 -0.31
N ARG A 360 -35.93 45.90 -0.67
CA ARG A 360 -34.85 45.68 -1.65
C ARG A 360 -35.06 44.51 -2.60
N SER A 361 -34.33 44.54 -3.70
CA SER A 361 -34.12 43.40 -4.61
C SER A 361 -32.64 43.08 -4.64
N GLN A 362 -32.30 41.84 -4.31
CA GLN A 362 -30.94 41.30 -4.34
C GLN A 362 -30.73 40.58 -5.67
N ILE A 363 -29.73 41.03 -6.42
CA ILE A 363 -29.47 40.56 -7.79
C ILE A 363 -28.12 39.84 -7.79
N THR A 364 -28.12 38.59 -8.24
CA THR A 364 -26.89 37.84 -8.53
C THR A 364 -26.85 37.47 -10.00
N LEU A 365 -25.94 38.07 -10.74
CA LEU A 365 -25.70 37.76 -12.15
C LEU A 365 -24.58 36.72 -12.26
N ASN A 366 -24.90 35.55 -12.81
CA ASN A 366 -23.95 34.44 -12.93
C ASN A 366 -23.50 34.24 -14.38
N ALA A 367 -22.21 33.98 -14.54
CA ALA A 367 -21.60 33.62 -15.82
C ALA A 367 -20.47 32.61 -15.61
N GLU A 368 -20.02 32.05 -16.73
CA GLU A 368 -18.84 31.19 -16.79
C GLU A 368 -17.86 31.76 -17.81
N ILE A 369 -16.57 31.57 -17.54
CA ILE A 369 -15.48 31.87 -18.47
C ILE A 369 -14.88 30.55 -18.90
N GLU A 370 -14.86 30.31 -20.21
CA GLU A 370 -14.13 29.20 -20.80
C GLU A 370 -12.68 29.63 -21.01
N GLY A 371 -11.75 28.93 -20.34
CA GLY A 371 -10.32 29.09 -20.49
C GLY A 371 -9.82 28.53 -21.82
N LYS A 372 -8.50 28.60 -22.03
CA LYS A 372 -7.82 28.16 -23.25
C LYS A 372 -8.17 26.70 -23.60
N SER A 373 -8.23 26.38 -24.90
CA SER A 373 -8.39 25.02 -25.40
C SER A 373 -7.16 24.15 -25.13
N ASP A 374 -7.27 22.83 -25.30
CA ASP A 374 -6.12 21.93 -25.16
C ASP A 374 -5.02 22.24 -26.18
N GLU A 375 -5.42 22.53 -27.41
CA GLU A 375 -4.50 22.91 -28.49
C GLU A 375 -3.78 24.23 -28.18
N GLU A 376 -4.50 25.22 -27.64
CA GLU A 376 -3.91 26.49 -27.22
C GLU A 376 -2.92 26.30 -26.06
N ILE A 377 -3.31 25.50 -25.04
CA ILE A 377 -2.44 25.19 -23.90
C ILE A 377 -1.19 24.43 -24.36
N GLN A 378 -1.33 23.41 -25.19
CA GLN A 378 -0.17 22.67 -25.72
C GLN A 378 0.75 23.56 -26.55
N THR A 379 0.18 24.41 -27.41
CA THR A 379 0.95 25.34 -28.25
C THR A 379 1.75 26.33 -27.40
N LEU A 380 1.10 26.93 -26.39
CA LEU A 380 1.76 27.87 -25.48
C LEU A 380 2.78 27.18 -24.58
N ALA A 381 2.50 25.99 -24.05
CA ALA A 381 3.47 25.20 -23.29
C ALA A 381 4.72 24.86 -24.13
N GLY A 382 4.57 24.71 -25.45
CA GLY A 382 5.67 24.50 -26.37
C GLY A 382 6.49 25.76 -26.69
N SER A 383 5.82 26.89 -26.91
CA SER A 383 6.40 28.08 -27.54
C SER A 383 6.60 29.29 -26.60
N SER A 384 5.66 29.51 -25.67
CA SER A 384 5.63 30.67 -24.76
C SER A 384 4.99 30.29 -23.42
N PRO A 385 5.64 29.42 -22.62
CA PRO A 385 5.07 28.86 -21.39
C PRO A 385 4.77 29.93 -20.31
N GLU A 386 5.41 31.09 -20.36
CA GLU A 386 5.11 32.26 -19.54
C GLU A 386 3.70 32.85 -19.77
N GLY A 387 3.05 32.51 -20.89
CA GLY A 387 1.66 32.87 -21.18
C GLY A 387 0.62 31.96 -20.53
N LEU A 388 1.06 30.89 -19.86
CA LEU A 388 0.20 29.97 -19.12
C LEU A 388 0.41 30.14 -17.63
N ASN A 389 -0.67 30.14 -16.85
CA ASN A 389 -0.55 30.04 -15.39
C ASN A 389 -0.02 28.65 -14.97
N VAL A 390 0.35 28.49 -13.70
CA VAL A 390 0.93 27.23 -13.21
C VAL A 390 0.00 26.02 -13.39
N GLU A 391 -1.31 26.19 -13.20
CA GLU A 391 -2.28 25.11 -13.35
C GLU A 391 -2.45 24.70 -14.82
N GLU A 392 -2.50 25.68 -15.74
CA GLU A 392 -2.54 25.42 -17.18
C GLU A 392 -1.27 24.67 -17.66
N LEU A 393 -0.09 25.07 -17.17
CA LEU A 393 1.18 24.47 -17.59
C LEU A 393 1.38 23.06 -16.98
N LEU A 394 0.94 22.84 -15.74
CA LEU A 394 0.89 21.50 -15.14
C LEU A 394 -0.11 20.60 -15.90
N TYR A 395 -1.30 21.12 -16.20
CA TYR A 395 -2.31 20.43 -16.99
C TYR A 395 -1.82 20.07 -18.39
N ALA A 396 -1.02 20.93 -19.04
CA ALA A 396 -0.42 20.66 -20.35
C ALA A 396 0.37 19.34 -20.37
N ALA A 397 1.04 18.98 -19.28
CA ALA A 397 1.78 17.72 -19.16
C ALA A 397 0.84 16.50 -19.08
N THR A 398 -0.41 16.67 -18.63
CA THR A 398 -1.40 15.59 -18.59
C THR A 398 -1.90 15.21 -19.98
N LEU A 399 -1.81 16.12 -20.95
CA LEU A 399 -2.29 15.94 -22.33
C LEU A 399 -1.40 15.05 -23.21
N THR A 400 -0.28 14.56 -22.67
CA THR A 400 0.63 13.63 -23.35
C THR A 400 0.93 12.43 -22.48
N ASN A 401 1.12 11.26 -23.09
CA ASN A 401 1.61 10.05 -22.41
C ASN A 401 3.12 9.82 -22.62
N ASP A 402 3.76 10.60 -23.51
CA ASP A 402 5.21 10.48 -23.73
C ASP A 402 5.98 11.08 -22.54
N LEU A 403 6.82 10.26 -21.90
CA LEU A 403 7.53 10.66 -20.70
C LEU A 403 8.54 11.78 -20.97
N ASN A 404 9.14 11.86 -22.16
CA ASN A 404 10.10 12.93 -22.47
C ASN A 404 9.40 14.27 -22.69
N ALA A 405 8.24 14.27 -23.35
CA ALA A 405 7.38 15.44 -23.49
C ALA A 405 6.85 15.90 -22.13
N LYS A 406 6.38 14.98 -21.26
CA LYS A 406 6.01 15.32 -19.87
C LYS A 406 7.17 15.96 -19.12
N LEU A 407 8.36 15.37 -19.21
CA LEU A 407 9.56 15.88 -18.55
C LEU A 407 9.93 17.30 -19.02
N ASP A 408 9.85 17.57 -20.33
CA ASP A 408 10.08 18.90 -20.88
C ASP A 408 9.09 19.94 -20.31
N ILE A 409 7.79 19.61 -20.30
CA ILE A 409 6.75 20.51 -19.77
C ILE A 409 6.94 20.76 -18.27
N TYR A 410 7.20 19.73 -17.46
CA TYR A 410 7.44 19.93 -16.02
C TYR A 410 8.74 20.69 -15.73
N ASN A 411 9.77 20.56 -16.57
CA ASN A 411 10.96 21.42 -16.47
C ASN A 411 10.63 22.89 -16.78
N LYS A 412 9.69 23.16 -17.69
CA LYS A 412 9.16 24.52 -17.92
C LYS A 412 8.39 25.02 -16.72
N VAL A 413 7.55 24.20 -16.07
CA VAL A 413 6.91 24.57 -14.78
C VAL A 413 7.95 25.00 -13.76
N LYS A 414 8.99 24.18 -13.55
CA LYS A 414 10.10 24.48 -12.63
C LYS A 414 10.85 25.77 -12.98
N SER A 415 10.88 26.18 -14.25
CA SER A 415 11.61 27.36 -14.73
C SER A 415 10.77 28.63 -14.67
N VAL A 416 9.49 28.55 -15.06
CA VAL A 416 8.55 29.68 -15.07
C VAL A 416 8.00 29.95 -13.65
N TYR A 417 7.82 28.90 -12.85
CA TYR A 417 7.28 28.95 -11.49
C TYR A 417 8.26 28.35 -10.49
N PRO A 418 9.41 29.01 -10.21
CA PRO A 418 10.50 28.43 -9.42
C PRO A 418 10.15 28.15 -7.95
N GLU A 419 9.11 28.78 -7.41
CA GLU A 419 8.64 28.61 -6.04
C GLU A 419 7.55 27.52 -5.89
N ASP A 420 7.06 26.95 -7.00
CA ASP A 420 6.06 25.88 -6.94
C ASP A 420 6.72 24.51 -6.80
N TRP A 421 6.53 23.87 -5.64
CA TRP A 421 7.09 22.54 -5.34
C TRP A 421 6.69 21.46 -6.34
N ARG A 422 5.54 21.61 -7.05
CA ARG A 422 5.05 20.63 -8.02
C ARG A 422 5.95 20.53 -9.24
N GLY A 423 6.64 21.61 -9.61
CA GLY A 423 7.62 21.59 -10.71
C GLY A 423 8.71 20.52 -10.51
N PRO A 424 9.61 20.68 -9.53
CA PRO A 424 10.63 19.66 -9.24
C PRO A 424 10.03 18.31 -8.82
N ASN A 425 8.93 18.28 -8.04
CA ASN A 425 8.29 17.00 -7.72
C ASN A 425 7.85 16.22 -8.98
N ASN A 426 7.23 16.88 -9.95
CA ASN A 426 6.72 16.20 -11.13
C ASN A 426 7.82 15.83 -12.11
N VAL A 427 8.93 16.59 -12.15
CA VAL A 427 10.17 16.17 -12.83
C VAL A 427 10.71 14.88 -12.18
N GLY A 428 10.81 14.84 -10.85
CA GLY A 428 11.25 13.64 -10.12
C GLY A 428 10.33 12.44 -10.34
N TYR A 429 9.01 12.65 -10.35
CA TYR A 429 8.02 11.63 -10.67
C TYR A 429 8.29 10.98 -12.03
N VAL A 430 8.53 11.80 -13.07
CA VAL A 430 8.86 11.27 -14.41
C VAL A 430 10.20 10.53 -14.39
N TYR A 431 11.19 10.99 -13.63
CA TYR A 431 12.45 10.26 -13.48
C TYR A 431 12.29 8.89 -12.82
N ILE A 432 11.41 8.73 -11.83
CA ILE A 432 11.07 7.40 -11.28
C ILE A 432 10.49 6.50 -12.39
N LEU A 433 9.55 7.01 -13.19
CA LEU A 433 8.98 6.24 -14.31
C LEU A 433 10.01 5.88 -15.38
N GLN A 434 11.07 6.68 -15.53
CA GLN A 434 12.20 6.40 -16.43
C GLN A 434 13.30 5.53 -15.79
N GLY A 435 13.17 5.12 -14.52
CA GLY A 435 14.20 4.36 -13.79
C GLY A 435 15.44 5.19 -13.40
N LYS A 436 15.36 6.52 -13.45
CA LYS A 436 16.44 7.46 -13.15
C LYS A 436 16.41 7.88 -11.68
N LEU A 437 16.75 6.95 -10.80
CA LEU A 437 16.58 7.08 -9.35
C LEU A 437 17.37 8.25 -8.74
N ASN A 438 18.60 8.48 -9.19
CA ASN A 438 19.46 9.52 -8.63
C ASN A 438 18.98 10.92 -9.03
N GLU A 439 18.54 11.08 -10.28
CA GLU A 439 17.95 12.31 -10.78
C GLU A 439 16.61 12.60 -10.10
N ALA A 440 15.78 11.57 -9.88
CA ALA A 440 14.54 11.70 -9.13
C ALA A 440 14.78 12.20 -7.71
N LYS A 441 15.76 11.62 -7.00
CA LYS A 441 16.14 12.03 -5.65
C LYS A 441 16.46 13.52 -5.56
N ALA A 442 17.32 14.02 -6.44
CA ALA A 442 17.73 15.43 -6.43
C ALA A 442 16.54 16.39 -6.62
N GLU A 443 15.60 16.02 -7.49
CA GLU A 443 14.40 16.83 -7.74
C GLU A 443 13.40 16.76 -6.59
N PHE A 444 13.20 15.61 -5.96
CA PHE A 444 12.35 15.51 -4.76
C PHE A 444 12.95 16.25 -3.56
N GLU A 445 14.27 16.21 -3.36
CA GLU A 445 14.96 17.01 -2.33
C GLU A 445 14.77 18.52 -2.58
N LYS A 446 14.82 18.95 -3.85
CA LYS A 446 14.50 20.32 -4.23
C LYS A 446 13.05 20.67 -3.90
N ALA A 447 12.08 19.81 -4.23
CA ALA A 447 10.67 20.03 -3.89
C ALA A 447 10.45 20.11 -2.36
N ALA A 448 11.13 19.26 -1.59
CA ALA A 448 11.04 19.24 -0.13
C ALA A 448 11.56 20.54 0.51
N SER A 449 12.56 21.18 -0.11
CA SER A 449 13.08 22.48 0.35
C SER A 449 12.07 23.63 0.18
N MET A 450 11.12 23.50 -0.74
CA MET A 450 10.10 24.52 -1.04
C MET A 450 8.85 24.34 -0.18
N ASN A 451 8.46 23.10 0.09
CA ASN A 451 7.31 22.77 0.92
C ASN A 451 7.66 21.62 1.87
N VAL A 452 8.19 22.01 3.03
CA VAL A 452 8.54 21.07 4.10
C VAL A 452 7.28 20.35 4.56
N ASN A 453 7.34 19.03 4.65
CA ASN A 453 6.22 18.14 5.02
C ASN A 453 5.09 18.05 3.98
N ASN A 454 5.38 18.30 2.71
CA ASN A 454 4.44 17.94 1.65
C ASN A 454 4.35 16.41 1.52
N ALA A 455 3.15 15.86 1.69
CA ALA A 455 2.94 14.42 1.71
C ALA A 455 3.26 13.71 0.39
N ALA A 456 2.97 14.33 -0.77
CA ALA A 456 3.33 13.77 -2.07
C ALA A 456 4.86 13.69 -2.23
N VAL A 457 5.56 14.75 -1.83
CA VAL A 457 7.03 14.79 -1.85
C VAL A 457 7.64 13.77 -0.88
N ASN A 458 7.11 13.68 0.34
CA ASN A 458 7.58 12.71 1.33
C ASN A 458 7.36 11.28 0.85
N ASN A 459 6.20 10.94 0.30
CA ASN A 459 5.98 9.65 -0.34
C ASN A 459 7.03 9.37 -1.43
N ASN A 460 7.30 10.35 -2.29
CA ASN A 460 8.26 10.19 -3.37
C ASN A 460 9.71 10.00 -2.88
N LEU A 461 10.10 10.67 -1.79
CA LEU A 461 11.38 10.40 -1.11
C LEU A 461 11.40 9.01 -0.47
N GLY A 462 10.25 8.54 0.03
CA GLY A 462 10.07 7.16 0.49
C GLY A 462 10.31 6.13 -0.62
N VAL A 463 9.78 6.39 -1.83
CA VAL A 463 10.04 5.56 -3.02
C VAL A 463 11.54 5.51 -3.32
N VAL A 464 12.21 6.66 -3.31
CA VAL A 464 13.66 6.74 -3.51
C VAL A 464 14.43 5.95 -2.45
N ALA A 465 14.09 6.13 -1.18
CA ALA A 465 14.73 5.44 -0.06
C ALA A 465 14.57 3.93 -0.18
N ARG A 466 13.36 3.45 -0.51
CA ARG A 466 13.07 2.03 -0.67
C ARG A 466 13.86 1.41 -1.82
N GLN A 467 13.87 2.05 -2.99
CA GLN A 467 14.59 1.58 -4.16
C GLN A 467 16.12 1.62 -3.96
N SER A 468 16.61 2.50 -3.09
CA SER A 468 18.02 2.56 -2.66
C SER A 468 18.37 1.53 -1.57
N GLY A 469 17.40 0.74 -1.09
CA GLY A 469 17.59 -0.25 -0.03
C GLY A 469 17.53 0.31 1.40
N ASN A 470 17.28 1.60 1.59
CA ASN A 470 17.05 2.21 2.90
C ASN A 470 15.60 1.98 3.34
N ILE A 471 15.30 0.78 3.82
CA ILE A 471 13.94 0.37 4.18
C ILE A 471 13.38 1.17 5.35
N GLU A 472 14.17 1.42 6.40
CA GLU A 472 13.67 2.15 7.57
C GLU A 472 13.43 3.64 7.23
N GLY A 473 14.32 4.27 6.46
CA GLY A 473 14.07 5.64 5.99
C GLY A 473 12.85 5.74 5.07
N ALA A 474 12.56 4.70 4.26
CA ALA A 474 11.35 4.67 3.46
C ALA A 474 10.09 4.68 4.34
N ILE A 475 10.09 3.90 5.43
CA ILE A 475 8.97 3.87 6.38
C ILE A 475 8.77 5.25 7.01
N GLU A 476 9.83 5.89 7.50
CA GLU A 476 9.74 7.23 8.09
C GLU A 476 9.10 8.25 7.12
N TYR A 477 9.55 8.24 5.86
CA TYR A 477 8.98 9.10 4.83
C TYR A 477 7.51 8.79 4.53
N TYR A 478 7.16 7.51 4.38
CA TYR A 478 5.77 7.13 4.11
C TYR A 478 4.84 7.40 5.29
N GLU A 479 5.26 7.13 6.53
CA GLU A 479 4.47 7.44 7.74
C GLU A 479 4.23 8.95 7.87
N SER A 480 5.18 9.79 7.46
CA SER A 480 4.98 11.25 7.43
C SER A 480 3.97 11.72 6.36
N ALA A 481 3.63 10.86 5.40
CA ALA A 481 2.63 11.08 4.35
C ALA A 481 1.34 10.29 4.58
N GLU A 482 1.21 9.57 5.70
CA GLU A 482 0.10 8.66 5.94
C GLU A 482 -1.26 9.40 5.96
N GLY A 483 -2.28 8.77 5.37
CA GLY A 483 -3.64 9.31 5.34
C GLY A 483 -3.90 10.38 4.28
N THR A 484 -2.92 10.76 3.46
CA THR A 484 -3.11 11.80 2.43
C THR A 484 -3.52 11.26 1.06
N ALA A 485 -3.05 10.07 0.70
CA ALA A 485 -3.35 9.43 -0.59
C ALA A 485 -3.29 7.90 -0.48
N PRO A 486 -4.09 7.14 -1.25
CA PRO A 486 -4.08 5.67 -1.24
C PRO A 486 -2.68 5.07 -1.50
N GLU A 487 -1.91 5.70 -2.39
CA GLU A 487 -0.57 5.28 -2.81
C GLU A 487 0.40 5.11 -1.63
N VAL A 488 0.24 5.92 -0.58
CA VAL A 488 1.08 5.85 0.62
C VAL A 488 0.85 4.54 1.37
N GLY A 489 -0.41 4.12 1.50
CA GLY A 489 -0.76 2.83 2.11
C GLY A 489 -0.25 1.65 1.29
N GLU A 490 -0.33 1.74 -0.04
CA GLU A 490 0.23 0.70 -0.93
C GLU A 490 1.74 0.55 -0.75
N ASN A 491 2.46 1.68 -0.69
CA ASN A 491 3.91 1.70 -0.52
C ASN A 491 4.34 1.16 0.86
N LEU A 492 3.62 1.52 1.93
CA LEU A 492 3.82 0.93 3.27
C LEU A 492 3.54 -0.57 3.24
N GLY A 493 2.43 -0.98 2.63
CA GLY A 493 2.09 -2.40 2.45
C GLY A 493 3.22 -3.19 1.80
N LEU A 494 3.79 -2.67 0.72
CA LEU A 494 4.92 -3.27 0.00
C LEU A 494 6.15 -3.42 0.93
N VAL A 495 6.49 -2.37 1.68
CA VAL A 495 7.61 -2.41 2.63
C VAL A 495 7.40 -3.46 3.71
N TYR A 496 6.20 -3.56 4.27
CA TYR A 496 5.91 -4.52 5.34
C TYR A 496 5.89 -5.97 4.84
N VAL A 497 5.50 -6.25 3.58
CA VAL A 497 5.72 -7.58 2.97
C VAL A 497 7.21 -7.89 2.93
N LYS A 498 8.06 -6.94 2.52
CA LYS A 498 9.52 -7.12 2.48
C LYS A 498 10.13 -7.34 3.87
N LYS A 499 9.53 -6.80 4.93
CA LYS A 499 9.91 -7.05 6.33
C LYS A 499 9.35 -8.36 6.90
N GLY A 500 8.52 -9.09 6.14
CA GLY A 500 7.86 -10.31 6.61
C GLY A 500 6.72 -10.07 7.60
N ASP A 501 6.31 -8.81 7.82
CA ASP A 501 5.19 -8.46 8.69
C ASP A 501 3.92 -8.36 7.83
N TYR A 502 3.37 -9.52 7.50
CA TYR A 502 2.21 -9.61 6.60
C TYR A 502 0.93 -9.10 7.26
N GLU A 503 0.85 -9.08 8.59
CA GLU A 503 -0.29 -8.50 9.30
C GLU A 503 -0.34 -6.99 9.06
N LYS A 504 0.76 -6.27 9.31
CA LYS A 504 0.85 -4.84 9.00
C LYS A 504 0.71 -4.57 7.51
N ALA A 505 1.32 -5.39 6.66
CA ALA A 505 1.17 -5.23 5.21
C ALA A 505 -0.30 -5.25 4.79
N ASN A 506 -1.09 -6.21 5.30
CA ASN A 506 -2.52 -6.31 5.02
C ASN A 506 -3.32 -5.14 5.60
N GLN A 507 -2.92 -4.58 6.75
CA GLN A 507 -3.54 -3.36 7.30
C GLN A 507 -3.33 -2.16 6.38
N TYR A 508 -2.09 -1.94 5.92
CA TYR A 508 -1.75 -0.81 5.05
C TYR A 508 -2.33 -0.92 3.64
N TYR A 509 -2.35 -2.13 3.05
CA TYR A 509 -3.05 -2.33 1.79
C TYR A 509 -4.55 -2.06 1.92
N GLY A 510 -5.17 -2.35 3.07
CA GLY A 510 -6.58 -2.09 3.31
C GLY A 510 -7.48 -2.70 2.24
N SER A 511 -8.21 -1.85 1.51
CA SER A 511 -9.09 -2.25 0.40
C SER A 511 -8.43 -2.23 -0.98
N THR A 512 -7.12 -1.93 -1.06
CA THR A 512 -6.37 -1.92 -2.32
C THR A 512 -6.42 -3.29 -2.98
N LYS A 513 -6.71 -3.30 -4.29
CA LYS A 513 -6.71 -4.50 -5.11
C LYS A 513 -5.50 -4.47 -6.04
N SER A 514 -4.43 -5.12 -5.62
CA SER A 514 -3.21 -5.27 -6.41
C SER A 514 -2.65 -6.68 -6.25
N PHE A 515 -1.75 -7.07 -7.16
CA PHE A 515 -1.03 -8.33 -7.04
C PHE A 515 -0.31 -8.44 -5.68
N ASN A 516 0.38 -7.37 -5.25
CA ASN A 516 1.11 -7.38 -3.99
C ASN A 516 0.20 -7.44 -2.76
N ALA A 517 -0.99 -6.82 -2.81
CA ALA A 517 -1.99 -6.97 -1.75
C ALA A 517 -2.53 -8.42 -1.69
N SER A 518 -2.75 -9.07 -2.83
CA SER A 518 -3.14 -10.49 -2.89
C SER A 518 -2.02 -11.40 -2.37
N LEU A 519 -0.77 -11.12 -2.71
CA LEU A 519 0.40 -11.83 -2.20
C LEU A 519 0.52 -11.67 -0.68
N ALA A 520 0.33 -10.46 -0.14
CA ALA A 520 0.36 -10.23 1.30
C ALA A 520 -0.69 -11.04 2.06
N LYS A 521 -1.90 -11.21 1.48
CA LYS A 521 -2.94 -12.09 2.04
C LYS A 521 -2.51 -13.55 2.05
N LEU A 522 -1.95 -14.04 0.94
CA LEU A 522 -1.46 -15.42 0.83
C LEU A 522 -0.35 -15.72 1.85
N LEU A 523 0.59 -14.78 2.00
CA LEU A 523 1.70 -14.89 2.94
C LEU A 523 1.24 -14.79 4.40
N GLY A 524 0.19 -14.00 4.66
CA GLY A 524 -0.50 -13.95 5.95
C GLY A 524 -1.38 -15.18 6.25
N GLY A 525 -1.48 -16.14 5.33
CA GLY A 525 -2.23 -17.38 5.49
C GLY A 525 -3.71 -17.32 5.07
N ASP A 526 -4.20 -16.17 4.58
CA ASP A 526 -5.57 -16.01 4.09
C ASP A 526 -5.66 -16.34 2.59
N ILE A 527 -5.73 -17.64 2.30
CA ILE A 527 -5.74 -18.20 0.95
C ILE A 527 -7.00 -17.75 0.19
N ASP A 528 -8.17 -17.77 0.84
CA ASP A 528 -9.44 -17.45 0.21
C ASP A 528 -9.54 -15.96 -0.14
N ALA A 529 -9.12 -15.08 0.77
CA ALA A 529 -9.12 -13.64 0.48
C ALA A 529 -8.06 -13.28 -0.59
N SER A 530 -6.92 -13.98 -0.60
CA SER A 530 -5.92 -13.85 -1.67
C SER A 530 -6.51 -14.24 -3.03
N ALA A 531 -7.18 -15.40 -3.12
CA ALA A 531 -7.80 -15.91 -4.33
C ALA A 531 -8.88 -14.96 -4.87
N LYS A 532 -9.75 -14.47 -3.97
CA LYS A 532 -10.79 -13.50 -4.31
C LYS A 532 -10.18 -12.22 -4.88
N MET A 533 -9.21 -11.64 -4.16
CA MET A 533 -8.56 -10.39 -4.58
C MET A 533 -7.87 -10.55 -5.93
N LEU A 534 -7.12 -11.62 -6.13
CA LEU A 534 -6.42 -11.92 -7.39
C LEU A 534 -7.40 -12.03 -8.58
N GLY A 535 -8.64 -12.46 -8.35
CA GLY A 535 -9.68 -12.52 -9.38
C GLY A 535 -10.25 -11.14 -9.80
N GLU A 536 -10.03 -10.11 -8.99
CA GLU A 536 -10.59 -8.76 -9.14
C GLU A 536 -9.57 -7.71 -9.62
N ILE A 537 -8.27 -8.02 -9.66
CA ILE A 537 -7.24 -7.10 -10.17
C ILE A 537 -7.25 -7.02 -11.70
N SER A 538 -6.78 -5.90 -12.26
CA SER A 538 -6.78 -5.65 -13.71
C SER A 538 -5.81 -6.55 -14.48
N ASP A 539 -4.70 -6.91 -13.84
CA ASP A 539 -3.58 -7.72 -14.36
C ASP A 539 -3.67 -9.19 -13.93
N LYS A 540 -4.87 -9.68 -13.60
CA LYS A 540 -5.11 -11.07 -13.14
C LYS A 540 -4.70 -12.14 -14.14
N ASP A 541 -4.66 -11.78 -15.42
CA ASP A 541 -4.29 -12.67 -16.52
C ASP A 541 -2.81 -12.59 -16.87
N GLU A 542 -2.00 -11.78 -16.17
CA GLU A 542 -0.55 -11.75 -16.38
C GLU A 542 0.14 -13.03 -15.91
N ALA A 543 1.37 -13.26 -16.40
CA ALA A 543 2.09 -14.51 -16.14
C ALA A 543 2.34 -14.74 -14.64
N TYR A 544 2.78 -13.69 -13.92
CA TYR A 544 3.01 -13.73 -12.48
C TYR A 544 1.71 -13.93 -11.67
N SER A 545 0.59 -13.30 -12.10
CA SER A 545 -0.72 -13.48 -11.48
C SER A 545 -1.24 -14.90 -11.65
N ASN A 546 -1.11 -15.48 -12.85
CA ASN A 546 -1.47 -16.88 -13.09
C ASN A 546 -0.60 -17.85 -12.29
N TYR A 547 0.69 -17.55 -12.09
CA TYR A 547 1.57 -18.37 -11.27
C TYR A 547 1.18 -18.31 -9.79
N LEU A 548 0.89 -17.13 -9.26
CA LEU A 548 0.38 -16.97 -7.89
C LEU A 548 -0.94 -17.72 -7.71
N LYS A 549 -1.83 -17.65 -8.70
CA LYS A 549 -3.07 -18.42 -8.72
C LYS A 549 -2.80 -19.93 -8.70
N ALA A 550 -1.82 -20.42 -9.45
CA ALA A 550 -1.43 -21.83 -9.39
C ALA A 550 -0.97 -22.25 -7.99
N ILE A 551 -0.20 -21.40 -7.29
CA ILE A 551 0.21 -21.62 -5.89
C ILE A 551 -1.02 -21.68 -4.97
N ILE A 552 -1.94 -20.72 -5.09
CA ILE A 552 -3.19 -20.68 -4.32
C ILE A 552 -3.97 -21.99 -4.48
N GLU A 553 -4.17 -22.44 -5.72
CA GLU A 553 -4.90 -23.68 -6.01
C GLU A 553 -4.13 -24.93 -5.55
N ALA A 554 -2.79 -24.92 -5.59
CA ALA A 554 -1.96 -25.98 -5.03
C ALA A 554 -2.15 -26.11 -3.51
N ARG A 555 -2.19 -24.98 -2.79
CA ARG A 555 -2.46 -24.95 -1.35
C ARG A 555 -3.88 -25.41 -1.01
N ASN A 556 -4.86 -25.08 -1.87
CA ASN A 556 -6.24 -25.57 -1.78
C ASN A 556 -6.42 -27.03 -2.25
N ASN A 557 -5.35 -27.70 -2.68
CA ASN A 557 -5.39 -29.07 -3.21
C ASN A 557 -6.35 -29.23 -4.41
N ASN A 558 -6.52 -28.18 -5.20
CA ASN A 558 -7.37 -28.14 -6.39
C ASN A 558 -6.51 -28.35 -7.65
N GLN A 559 -6.25 -29.61 -7.98
CA GLN A 559 -5.33 -30.00 -9.05
C GLN A 559 -5.70 -29.40 -10.41
N ASP A 560 -6.98 -29.46 -10.81
CA ASP A 560 -7.41 -29.04 -12.14
C ASP A 560 -7.26 -27.52 -12.33
N ALA A 561 -7.65 -26.74 -11.33
CA ALA A 561 -7.50 -25.29 -11.36
C ALA A 561 -6.02 -24.85 -11.26
N MET A 562 -5.22 -25.58 -10.47
CA MET A 562 -3.78 -25.38 -10.39
C MET A 562 -3.12 -25.59 -11.75
N LEU A 563 -3.35 -26.75 -12.40
CA LEU A 563 -2.77 -27.08 -13.70
C LEU A 563 -3.20 -26.09 -14.78
N LYS A 564 -4.47 -25.67 -14.78
CA LYS A 564 -4.99 -24.66 -15.69
C LYS A 564 -4.23 -23.34 -15.55
N SER A 565 -4.07 -22.85 -14.31
CA SER A 565 -3.42 -21.57 -14.03
C SER A 565 -1.91 -21.65 -14.32
N LEU A 566 -1.26 -22.76 -13.97
CA LEU A 566 0.16 -22.98 -14.26
C LEU A 566 0.43 -23.02 -15.78
N LYS A 567 -0.40 -23.72 -16.56
CA LYS A 567 -0.30 -23.74 -18.03
C LYS A 567 -0.48 -22.33 -18.61
N ALA A 568 -1.39 -21.52 -18.07
CA ALA A 568 -1.58 -20.13 -18.48
C ALA A 568 -0.36 -19.25 -18.18
N ALA A 569 0.27 -19.41 -17.01
CA ALA A 569 1.51 -18.72 -16.66
C ALA A 569 2.65 -19.09 -17.62
N ILE A 570 2.86 -20.39 -17.86
CA ILE A 570 3.91 -20.91 -18.75
C ILE A 570 3.72 -20.44 -20.20
N ALA A 571 2.47 -20.40 -20.68
CA ALA A 571 2.16 -19.94 -22.03
C ALA A 571 2.55 -18.46 -22.25
N LYS A 572 2.47 -17.64 -21.20
CA LYS A 572 2.89 -16.23 -21.24
C LYS A 572 4.38 -16.05 -20.98
N GLU A 573 4.94 -16.84 -20.07
CA GLU A 573 6.36 -16.76 -19.70
C GLU A 573 6.93 -18.16 -19.44
N GLY A 574 7.67 -18.69 -20.40
CA GLY A 574 8.19 -20.07 -20.37
C GLY A 574 9.16 -20.35 -19.21
N SER A 575 9.69 -19.33 -18.54
CA SER A 575 10.57 -19.44 -17.36
C SER A 575 9.88 -20.18 -16.20
N TYR A 576 8.55 -20.05 -16.07
CA TYR A 576 7.77 -20.71 -15.02
C TYR A 576 7.79 -22.24 -15.10
N LYS A 577 8.14 -22.81 -16.26
CA LYS A 577 8.34 -24.25 -16.44
C LYS A 577 9.45 -24.78 -15.54
N ALA A 578 10.60 -24.10 -15.53
CA ALA A 578 11.74 -24.47 -14.70
C ALA A 578 11.47 -24.14 -13.23
N LYS A 579 10.86 -22.97 -12.97
CA LYS A 579 10.48 -22.55 -11.61
C LYS A 579 9.58 -23.58 -10.93
N ALA A 580 8.50 -24.02 -11.58
CA ALA A 580 7.52 -24.94 -10.99
C ALA A 580 8.10 -26.32 -10.61
N LYS A 581 9.13 -26.80 -11.32
CA LYS A 581 9.81 -28.07 -10.98
C LYS A 581 10.59 -28.01 -9.67
N GLU A 582 10.99 -26.81 -9.28
CA GLU A 582 11.86 -26.58 -8.13
C GLU A 582 11.12 -25.88 -6.98
N ASP A 583 9.87 -25.48 -7.21
CA ASP A 583 9.04 -24.75 -6.26
C ASP A 583 8.28 -25.73 -5.37
N ILE A 584 8.59 -25.67 -4.06
CA ILE A 584 8.06 -26.61 -3.06
C ILE A 584 6.54 -26.47 -2.89
N GLU A 585 5.94 -25.37 -3.35
CA GLU A 585 4.48 -25.19 -3.40
C GLU A 585 3.79 -26.29 -4.23
N PHE A 586 4.50 -26.87 -5.21
CA PHE A 586 3.97 -27.93 -6.08
C PHE A 586 4.45 -29.34 -5.72
N VAL A 587 5.13 -29.53 -4.59
CA VAL A 587 5.74 -30.82 -4.21
C VAL A 587 4.78 -32.00 -4.27
N LYS A 588 3.51 -31.79 -3.90
CA LYS A 588 2.45 -32.82 -3.92
C LYS A 588 2.09 -33.28 -5.33
N PHE A 589 2.45 -32.50 -6.35
CA PHE A 589 2.08 -32.71 -7.74
C PHE A 589 3.25 -33.12 -8.64
N TRP A 590 4.49 -33.18 -8.13
CA TRP A 590 5.66 -33.52 -8.94
C TRP A 590 5.60 -34.91 -9.58
N ASP A 591 4.90 -35.86 -8.95
CA ASP A 591 4.67 -37.21 -9.49
C ASP A 591 3.42 -37.30 -10.38
N ASN A 592 2.63 -36.23 -10.50
CA ASN A 592 1.45 -36.20 -11.35
C ASN A 592 1.85 -36.09 -12.84
N SER A 593 1.31 -36.97 -13.68
CA SER A 593 1.65 -37.05 -15.11
C SER A 593 1.28 -35.80 -15.89
N GLU A 594 0.17 -35.13 -15.58
CA GLU A 594 -0.22 -33.89 -16.23
C GLU A 594 0.65 -32.70 -15.80
N PHE A 595 1.06 -32.66 -14.53
CA PHE A 595 2.03 -31.68 -14.05
C PHE A 595 3.39 -31.87 -14.73
N GLN A 596 3.86 -33.11 -14.81
CA GLN A 596 5.07 -33.46 -15.57
C GLN A 596 4.94 -33.08 -17.04
N ALA A 597 3.79 -33.31 -17.67
CA ALA A 597 3.55 -32.90 -19.07
C ALA A 597 3.54 -31.37 -19.24
N ALA A 598 3.03 -30.62 -18.26
CA ALA A 598 3.05 -29.15 -18.30
C ALA A 598 4.46 -28.58 -18.06
N THR A 599 5.30 -29.28 -17.30
CA THR A 599 6.60 -28.78 -16.88
C THR A 599 7.78 -29.41 -17.64
N ASN A 600 7.65 -30.52 -18.36
CA ASN A 600 8.75 -31.20 -19.06
C ASN A 600 9.02 -30.73 -20.47
#